data_AF-A0A8S9HSI9-F1
#
_entry.id   AF-A0A8S9HSI9-F1
#
_cell.length_a   1.000
_cell.length_b   1.000
_cell.length_c   1.000
_cell.angle_alpha   90.00
_cell.angle_beta   90.00
_cell.angle_gamma   90.00
#
_symmetry.space_group_name_H-M   'P 1'
#
loop_
_entity.id
_entity.type
_entity.pdbx_description
1 polymer ?
#
loop_
_entity_poly.entity_id
_entity_poly.type
_entity_poly.pdbx_seq_one_letter_code
_entity_poly.pdbx_strand_id
1 'polypeptide(L)'
;MKGTGADVIGLDWTVDMADGRRRLGSDVSVQGNVDPAFLFSPLPALTEEIQRVVKSAGPKGHILNLGHGVLVGTPEEAVAHFFETARSLDYKTFFQNHVPAESELVA
;
A
#
# COMPACT_ATOMS: atom_id res chain seq x y z
N MET A 1 15.10 -2.62 12.42
CA MET A 1 14.05 -1.60 12.60
C MET A 1 13.02 -1.96 13.67
N LYS A 2 12.36 -3.13 13.66
CA LYS A 2 11.32 -3.46 14.68
C LYS A 2 11.73 -3.21 16.15
N GLY A 3 12.97 -3.50 16.53
CA GLY A 3 13.45 -3.30 17.91
C GLY A 3 13.79 -1.86 18.31
N THR A 4 13.59 -0.86 17.44
CA THR A 4 13.92 0.53 17.75
C THR A 4 12.85 1.25 18.57
N GLY A 5 11.66 0.66 18.73
CA GLY A 5 10.52 1.30 19.39
C GLY A 5 9.79 2.34 18.53
N ALA A 6 10.02 2.37 17.21
CA ALA A 6 9.31 3.26 16.30
C ALA A 6 7.87 2.74 16.04
N ASP A 7 6.90 3.66 16.02
CA ASP A 7 5.48 3.33 15.80
C ASP A 7 5.16 2.95 14.35
N VAL A 8 5.91 3.55 13.40
CA VAL A 8 5.72 3.37 11.96
C VAL A 8 7.06 3.15 11.27
N ILE A 9 7.11 2.20 10.35
CA ILE A 9 8.27 1.95 9.50
C ILE A 9 7.89 2.22 8.04
N GLY A 10 8.63 3.11 7.38
CA GLY A 10 8.53 3.34 5.95
C GLY A 10 9.19 2.23 5.15
N LEU A 11 8.52 1.78 4.09
CA LEU A 11 9.05 0.83 3.12
C LEU A 11 9.13 1.52 1.76
N ASP A 12 10.25 1.33 1.05
CA ASP A 12 10.34 1.68 -0.37
C ASP A 12 9.78 0.53 -1.24
N TRP A 13 9.62 0.78 -2.54
CA TRP A 13 8.93 -0.13 -3.47
C TRP A 13 9.73 -1.40 -3.80
N THR A 14 11.02 -1.47 -3.47
CA THR A 14 11.82 -2.68 -3.67
C THR A 14 11.51 -3.77 -2.66
N VAL A 15 10.84 -3.41 -1.55
CA VAL A 15 10.33 -4.35 -0.57
C VAL A 15 8.90 -4.74 -0.95
N ASP A 16 8.64 -6.03 -1.11
CA ASP A 16 7.26 -6.50 -1.24
C ASP A 16 6.47 -6.14 0.04
N MET A 17 5.34 -5.46 -0.10
CA MET A 17 4.56 -4.96 1.04
C MET A 17 4.06 -6.09 1.94
N ALA A 18 3.65 -7.23 1.37
CA ALA A 18 3.16 -8.37 2.16
C ALA A 18 4.31 -9.04 2.93
N ASP A 19 5.51 -9.13 2.34
CA ASP A 19 6.72 -9.57 3.04
C ASP A 19 7.15 -8.61 4.15
N GLY A 20 7.17 -7.31 3.86
CA GLY A 20 7.43 -6.26 4.85
C GLY A 20 6.50 -6.37 6.06
N ARG A 21 5.19 -6.52 5.81
CA ARG A 21 4.18 -6.78 6.84
C ARG A 21 4.45 -8.03 7.65
N ARG A 22 4.72 -9.17 7.00
CA ARG A 22 5.02 -10.44 7.68
C ARG A 22 6.22 -10.30 8.62
N ARG A 23 7.27 -9.61 8.18
CA ARG A 23 8.52 -9.45 8.95
C ARG A 23 8.39 -8.47 10.12
N LEU A 24 7.61 -7.41 9.94
CA LEU A 24 7.36 -6.41 10.99
C LEU A 24 6.30 -6.88 12.00
N GLY A 25 5.36 -7.72 11.57
CA GLY A 25 4.24 -8.16 12.38
C GLY A 25 3.15 -7.10 12.52
N SER A 26 2.12 -7.40 13.31
CA SER A 26 0.93 -6.54 13.45
C SER A 26 1.10 -5.33 14.37
N ASP A 27 2.18 -5.30 15.16
CA ASP A 27 2.36 -4.31 16.23
C ASP A 27 3.01 -3.01 15.74
N VAL A 28 3.55 -3.02 14.51
CA VAL A 28 4.19 -1.86 13.89
C VAL A 28 3.42 -1.50 12.62
N SER A 29 3.03 -0.23 12.52
CA SER A 29 2.38 0.28 11.31
C SER A 29 3.41 0.45 10.18
N VAL A 30 2.94 0.40 8.93
CA VAL A 30 3.82 0.59 7.76
C VAL A 30 3.37 1.80 6.95
N GLN A 31 4.34 2.49 6.34
CA GLN A 31 4.11 3.56 5.38
C GLN A 31 4.70 3.19 4.01
N GLY A 32 3.98 3.50 2.93
CA GLY A 32 4.45 3.28 1.56
C GLY A 32 3.49 2.41 0.74
N ASN A 33 3.91 1.76 -0.33
CA ASN A 33 5.23 1.87 -0.94
C ASN A 33 5.16 1.87 -2.47
N VAL A 34 4.19 2.60 -3.03
CA VAL A 34 4.02 2.73 -4.48
C VAL A 34 5.31 3.32 -5.08
N ASP A 35 5.82 2.72 -6.15
CA ASP A 35 6.97 3.27 -6.89
C ASP A 35 6.59 4.63 -7.49
N PRO A 36 7.32 5.73 -7.21
CA PRO A 36 7.06 7.05 -7.80
C PRO A 36 6.96 7.04 -9.33
N ALA A 37 7.61 6.09 -10.01
CA ALA A 37 7.54 5.96 -11.47
C ALA A 37 6.12 5.70 -11.98
N PHE A 38 5.22 5.12 -11.18
CA PHE A 38 3.81 4.92 -11.58
C PHE A 38 3.06 6.24 -11.79
N LEU A 39 3.54 7.36 -11.27
CA LEU A 39 2.93 8.68 -11.52
C LEU A 39 3.13 9.14 -12.97
N PHE A 40 3.95 8.45 -13.77
CA PHE A 40 4.07 8.65 -15.21
C PHE A 40 3.27 7.64 -16.04
N SER A 41 2.60 6.69 -15.39
CA SER A 41 1.78 5.69 -16.07
C SER A 41 0.39 6.26 -16.40
N PRO A 42 -0.37 5.63 -17.33
CA PRO A 42 -1.78 5.95 -17.50
C PRO A 42 -2.54 5.81 -16.18
N LEU A 43 -3.48 6.72 -15.91
CA LEU A 43 -4.23 6.76 -14.64
C LEU A 43 -4.87 5.42 -14.22
N PRO A 44 -5.39 4.57 -15.13
CA PRO A 44 -5.88 3.24 -14.74
C PRO A 44 -4.80 2.34 -14.12
N ALA A 45 -3.58 2.36 -14.68
CA ALA A 45 -2.46 1.57 -14.15
C ALA A 45 -2.01 2.09 -12.77
N LEU A 46 -2.03 3.41 -12.58
CA LEU A 46 -1.78 4.03 -11.27
C LEU A 46 -2.83 3.60 -10.23
N THR A 47 -4.12 3.57 -10.60
CA THR A 47 -5.19 3.06 -9.72
C THR A 47 -4.95 1.61 -9.32
N GLU A 48 -4.64 0.74 -10.29
CA GLU A 48 -4.39 -0.69 -10.04
C GLU A 48 -3.22 -0.88 -9.06
N GLU A 49 -2.14 -0.12 -9.24
CA GLU A 49 -0.97 -0.19 -8.37
C GLU A 49 -1.28 0.29 -6.94
N ILE A 50 -2.01 1.40 -6.79
CA ILE A 50 -2.46 1.89 -5.49
C ILE A 50 -3.29 0.82 -4.78
N GLN A 51 -4.26 0.22 -5.47
CA GLN A 51 -5.12 -0.83 -4.92
C GLN A 51 -4.33 -2.09 -4.56
N ARG A 52 -3.35 -2.50 -5.39
CA ARG A 52 -2.47 -3.63 -5.12
C ARG A 52 -1.66 -3.41 -3.85
N VAL A 53 -1.07 -2.23 -3.67
CA VAL A 53 -0.29 -1.88 -2.48
C VAL A 53 -1.18 -1.85 -1.24
N VAL A 54 -2.34 -1.21 -1.28
CA VAL A 54 -3.28 -1.16 -0.15
C VAL A 54 -3.75 -2.57 0.24
N LYS A 55 -4.10 -3.40 -0.75
CA LYS A 55 -4.47 -4.79 -0.51
C LYS A 55 -3.35 -5.58 0.17
N SER A 56 -2.11 -5.41 -0.30
CA SER A 56 -0.93 -6.09 0.24
C SER A 56 -0.56 -5.61 1.65
N ALA A 57 -0.82 -4.33 1.95
CA ALA A 57 -0.61 -3.77 3.27
C ALA A 57 -1.67 -4.24 4.29
N GLY A 58 -2.84 -4.67 3.82
CA GLY A 58 -3.91 -5.20 4.66
C GLY A 58 -4.74 -4.13 5.37
N PRO A 59 -5.72 -4.55 6.20
CA PRO A 59 -6.87 -3.72 6.57
C PRO A 59 -6.60 -2.67 7.66
N LYS A 60 -5.42 -2.67 8.30
CA LYS A 60 -5.12 -1.78 9.44
C LYS A 60 -3.65 -1.40 9.52
N GLY A 61 -3.36 -0.24 10.11
CA GLY A 61 -1.98 0.20 10.37
C GLY A 61 -1.16 0.43 9.10
N HIS A 62 -1.80 0.92 8.03
CA HIS A 62 -1.17 1.29 6.77
C HIS A 62 -1.33 2.79 6.54
N ILE A 63 -0.23 3.47 6.24
CA ILE A 63 -0.22 4.83 5.70
C ILE A 63 0.19 4.72 4.24
N LEU A 64 -0.78 4.77 3.32
CA LEU A 64 -0.47 4.76 1.89
C LEU A 64 0.42 5.95 1.55
N ASN A 65 1.53 5.67 0.89
CA ASN A 65 2.46 6.68 0.40
C ASN A 65 3.25 6.11 -0.79
N LEU A 66 3.99 6.97 -1.47
CA LEU A 66 5.06 6.57 -2.35
C LEU A 66 6.23 6.00 -1.53
N GLY A 67 7.10 5.21 -2.18
CA GLY A 67 8.35 4.76 -1.58
C GLY A 67 9.51 5.76 -1.69
N HIS A 68 9.35 6.85 -2.44
CA HIS A 68 10.24 8.02 -2.47
C HIS A 68 9.43 9.30 -2.72
N GLY A 69 10.11 10.45 -2.69
CA GLY A 69 9.52 11.71 -3.16
C GLY A 69 9.10 11.68 -4.64
N VAL A 70 8.10 12.51 -4.96
CA VAL A 70 7.64 12.77 -6.33
C VAL A 70 8.79 13.26 -7.20
N LEU A 71 8.92 12.72 -8.41
CA LEU A 71 9.99 13.08 -9.34
C LEU A 71 9.69 14.40 -10.05
N VAL A 72 10.73 15.16 -10.37
CA VAL A 72 10.60 16.37 -11.20
C VAL A 72 10.01 15.98 -12.56
N GLY A 73 9.04 16.76 -13.03
CA GLY A 73 8.32 16.49 -14.29
C GLY A 73 7.13 15.54 -14.15
N THR A 74 6.83 15.04 -12.95
CA THR A 74 5.59 14.28 -12.70
C THR A 74 4.37 15.13 -13.06
N PRO A 75 3.41 14.62 -13.86
CA PRO A 75 2.17 15.32 -14.12
C PRO A 75 1.38 15.58 -12.83
N GLU A 76 0.97 16.82 -12.59
CA GLU A 76 0.17 17.17 -11.41
C GLU A 76 -1.15 16.40 -11.33
N GLU A 77 -1.75 16.10 -12.50
CA GLU A 77 -2.95 15.26 -12.60
C GLU A 77 -2.73 13.86 -12.00
N ALA A 78 -1.57 13.25 -12.22
CA ALA A 78 -1.27 11.94 -11.66
C ALA A 78 -1.18 11.99 -10.13
N VAL A 79 -0.62 13.07 -9.58
CA VAL A 79 -0.55 13.30 -8.13
C VAL A 79 -1.95 13.51 -7.56
N ALA A 80 -2.78 14.35 -8.20
CA ALA A 80 -4.17 14.55 -7.80
C ALA A 80 -4.97 13.24 -7.85
N HIS A 81 -4.80 12.45 -8.91
CA HIS A 81 -5.42 11.15 -9.08
C HIS A 81 -5.00 10.16 -7.99
N PHE A 82 -3.72 10.15 -7.58
CA PHE A 82 -3.24 9.34 -6.46
C PHE A 82 -4.00 9.68 -5.17
N PHE A 83 -4.12 10.98 -4.85
CA PHE A 83 -4.83 11.44 -3.65
C PHE A 83 -6.32 11.10 -3.69
N GLU A 84 -6.99 11.36 -4.81
CA GLU A 84 -8.43 11.08 -4.94
C GLU A 84 -8.70 9.57 -4.90
N THR A 85 -7.88 8.76 -5.55
CA THR A 85 -7.95 7.30 -5.46
C THR A 85 -7.82 6.85 -4.00
N ALA A 86 -6.80 7.31 -3.29
CA ALA A 86 -6.60 6.99 -1.87
C ALA A 86 -7.81 7.37 -1.00
N ARG A 87 -8.37 8.57 -1.22
CA ARG A 87 -9.53 9.08 -0.46
C ARG A 87 -10.82 8.32 -0.77
N SER A 88 -10.95 7.78 -1.98
CA SER A 88 -12.12 7.01 -2.41
C SER A 88 -12.17 5.59 -1.83
N LEU A 89 -11.06 5.07 -1.29
CA LEU A 89 -11.01 3.71 -0.75
C LEU A 89 -11.78 3.63 0.57
N ASP A 90 -12.94 2.99 0.54
CA ASP A 90 -13.63 2.55 1.75
C ASP A 90 -13.09 1.20 2.21
N TYR A 91 -12.31 1.20 3.28
CA TYR A 91 -11.66 0.00 3.81
C TYR A 91 -12.66 -1.07 4.27
N LYS A 92 -13.87 -0.69 4.70
CA LYS A 92 -14.89 -1.66 5.09
C LYS A 92 -15.26 -2.50 3.88
N THR A 93 -15.61 -1.86 2.77
CA THR A 93 -16.06 -2.55 1.56
C THR A 93 -14.89 -3.16 0.77
N PHE A 94 -13.73 -2.49 0.74
CA PHE A 94 -12.54 -2.93 0.02
C PHE A 94 -12.04 -4.31 0.48
N PHE A 95 -12.06 -4.56 1.80
CA PHE A 95 -11.63 -5.83 2.39
C PHE A 95 -12.79 -6.82 2.66
N GLN A 96 -14.05 -6.37 2.72
CA GLN A 96 -15.22 -7.28 2.84
C GLN A 96 -15.40 -8.20 1.64
N ASN A 97 -15.06 -7.75 0.43
CA ASN A 97 -15.14 -8.55 -0.80
C ASN A 97 -14.01 -9.61 -0.93
N HIS A 98 -13.20 -9.79 0.12
CA HIS A 98 -12.03 -10.65 0.13
C HIS A 98 -11.95 -11.50 1.41
N VAL A 99 -13.07 -12.09 1.85
CA VAL A 99 -13.00 -13.23 2.77
C VAL A 99 -12.33 -14.37 2.00
N PRO A 100 -11.14 -14.85 2.40
CA PRO A 100 -10.61 -16.09 1.84
C PRO A 100 -11.62 -17.18 2.18
N ALA A 101 -12.02 -18.01 1.22
CA ALA A 101 -12.62 -19.29 1.54
C ALA A 101 -11.71 -19.95 2.57
N GLU A 102 -12.26 -20.29 3.73
CA GLU A 102 -11.52 -20.93 4.81
C GLU A 102 -10.68 -22.07 4.22
N SER A 103 -9.41 -22.11 4.59
CA SER A 103 -8.60 -23.28 4.35
C SER A 103 -9.29 -24.44 5.06
N GLU A 104 -10.02 -25.26 4.31
CA GLU A 104 -10.34 -26.61 4.72
C GLU A 104 -8.99 -27.28 5.03
N LEU A 105 -8.71 -27.38 6.33
CA LEU A 105 -7.81 -28.39 6.85
C LEU A 105 -8.25 -29.71 6.23
N VAL A 106 -7.46 -30.22 5.29
CA VAL A 106 -7.41 -31.65 5.08
C VAL A 106 -6.46 -32.20 6.13
N ALA A 107 -7.03 -33.04 6.97
CA ALA A 107 -6.46 -33.78 8.08
C ALA A 107 -5.20 -34.59 7.71
#